data_AF-A0A930MHG6-F1
#
_entry.id   AF-A0A930MHG6-F1
#
_cell.length_a   1.000
_cell.length_b   1.000
_cell.length_c   1.000
_cell.angle_alpha   90.00
_cell.angle_beta   90.00
_cell.angle_gamma   90.00
#
_symmetry.space_group_name_H-M   'P 1'
#
loop_
_entity.id
_entity.type
_entity.pdbx_description
1 polymer ?
#
loop_
_entity_poly.entity_id
_entity_poly.type
_entity_poly.pdbx_seq_one_letter_code
_entity_poly.pdbx_strand_id
1 'polypeptide(L)'
;MSIFSRFLPKRKPPELKNNIPKEKENIRKTFAVYCAKHHKPKNGKLCPACTALLATVFTKMDRCPYGITKPICDRCDRPCFGAKATQDFLAIMKSAQRGMFLRHPVMAIKHKLASMGVDYAKYQQEKKTTDKAKAKEKAAKERAKGKEKKK
;
A
#
# COMPACT_ATOMS: atom_id res chain seq x y z
N MET A 1 -6.20 -25.93 -19.54
CA MET A 1 -6.66 -25.11 -18.39
C MET A 1 -6.45 -25.95 -17.14
N SER A 2 -5.79 -25.42 -16.10
CA SER A 2 -5.34 -26.26 -14.99
C SER A 2 -6.54 -26.83 -14.21
N ILE A 3 -6.60 -28.16 -14.08
CA ILE A 3 -7.67 -28.92 -13.41
C ILE A 3 -7.85 -28.46 -11.95
N PHE A 4 -6.79 -27.93 -11.34
CA PHE A 4 -6.80 -27.38 -9.98
C PHE A 4 -7.58 -26.06 -9.81
N SER A 5 -8.03 -25.43 -10.90
CA SER A 5 -8.82 -24.18 -10.83
C SER A 5 -10.21 -24.38 -10.23
N ARG A 6 -10.70 -25.63 -10.14
CA ARG A 6 -12.03 -25.95 -9.59
C ARG A 6 -12.08 -25.97 -8.07
N PHE A 7 -10.94 -26.14 -7.40
CA PHE A 7 -10.89 -26.39 -5.95
C PHE A 7 -10.34 -25.22 -5.12
N LEU A 8 -9.83 -24.18 -5.78
CA LEU A 8 -9.37 -22.96 -5.10
C LEU A 8 -10.59 -22.08 -4.80
N PRO A 9 -10.89 -21.77 -3.52
CA PRO A 9 -11.97 -20.85 -3.19
C PRO A 9 -11.66 -19.50 -3.86
N LYS A 10 -12.56 -19.04 -4.73
CA LYS A 10 -12.50 -17.68 -5.28
C LYS A 10 -12.55 -16.72 -4.09
N ARG A 11 -11.41 -16.19 -3.66
CA ARG A 11 -11.38 -15.15 -2.63
C ARG A 11 -12.15 -13.97 -3.19
N LYS A 12 -13.32 -13.68 -2.59
CA LYS A 12 -14.10 -12.49 -2.93
C LYS A 12 -13.17 -11.28 -2.79
N PRO A 13 -13.20 -10.32 -3.75
CA PRO A 13 -12.47 -9.07 -3.56
C PRO A 13 -12.91 -8.49 -2.21
N PRO A 14 -11.96 -8.09 -1.34
CA PRO A 14 -12.30 -7.63 -0.01
C PRO A 14 -13.27 -6.46 -0.14
N GLU A 15 -14.43 -6.57 0.54
CA GLU A 15 -15.43 -5.53 0.52
C GLU A 15 -14.84 -4.22 1.02
N LEU A 16 -14.94 -3.19 0.18
CA LEU A 16 -14.48 -1.84 0.46
C LEU A 16 -15.47 -1.18 1.42
N LYS A 17 -15.41 -1.56 2.70
CA LYS A 17 -16.13 -0.86 3.76
C LYS A 17 -15.47 0.48 4.04
N ASN A 18 -16.27 1.53 4.13
CA ASN A 18 -15.79 2.89 4.45
C ASN A 18 -15.13 2.89 5.83
N ASN A 19 -13.80 2.85 5.85
CA ASN A 19 -12.98 2.85 7.06
C ASN A 19 -12.40 4.22 7.38
N ILE A 20 -12.84 5.29 6.69
CA ILE A 20 -12.34 6.67 6.89
C ILE A 20 -12.26 7.09 8.37
N PRO A 21 -13.29 6.88 9.22
CA PRO A 21 -13.19 7.30 10.62
C PRO A 21 -12.08 6.55 11.39
N LYS A 22 -11.96 5.24 11.17
CA LYS A 22 -10.91 4.41 11.80
C LYS A 22 -9.52 4.78 11.28
N GLU A 23 -9.38 5.01 9.98
CA GLU A 23 -8.12 5.46 9.38
C GLU A 23 -7.70 6.83 9.90
N LYS A 24 -8.62 7.78 9.99
CA LYS A 24 -8.35 9.09 10.58
C LYS A 24 -7.85 8.96 12.01
N GLU A 25 -8.50 8.14 12.83
CA GLU A 25 -8.07 7.90 14.21
C GLU A 25 -6.66 7.29 14.28
N ASN A 26 -6.37 6.29 13.44
CA ASN A 26 -5.04 5.67 13.36
C ASN A 26 -3.96 6.68 12.93
N ILE A 27 -4.27 7.55 11.98
CA ILE A 27 -3.38 8.63 11.55
C ILE A 27 -3.14 9.61 12.70
N ARG A 28 -4.19 10.03 13.44
CA ARG A 28 -4.04 10.91 14.62
C ARG A 28 -3.09 10.32 15.66
N LYS A 29 -3.30 9.05 16.03
CA LYS A 29 -2.46 8.34 17.01
C LYS A 29 -1.00 8.28 16.54
N THR A 30 -0.79 7.94 15.27
CA THR A 30 0.53 7.88 14.66
C THR A 30 1.25 9.24 14.71
N PHE A 31 0.56 10.33 14.37
CA PHE A 31 1.11 11.68 14.49
C PHE A 31 1.46 12.06 15.92
N ALA A 32 0.61 11.70 16.90
CA ALA A 32 0.87 11.98 18.30
C ALA A 32 2.15 11.29 18.79
N VAL A 33 2.32 10.01 18.46
CA VAL A 33 3.52 9.23 18.82
C VAL A 33 4.77 9.80 18.16
N TYR A 34 4.70 10.14 16.87
CA TYR A 34 5.84 10.73 16.15
C TYR A 34 6.25 12.07 16.74
N CYS A 35 5.28 12.97 16.93
CA CYS A 35 5.53 14.29 17.47
C CYS A 35 6.13 14.21 18.87
N ALA A 36 5.61 13.34 19.74
CA ALA A 36 6.15 13.11 21.08
C ALA A 36 7.62 12.66 21.04
N LYS A 37 7.97 11.75 20.11
CA LYS A 37 9.32 11.18 20.02
C LYS A 37 10.33 12.14 19.38
N HIS A 38 9.95 12.87 18.33
CA HIS A 38 10.88 13.66 17.52
C HIS A 38 10.89 15.14 17.90
N HIS A 39 9.76 15.71 18.33
CA HIS A 39 9.62 17.15 18.56
C HIS A 39 9.42 17.51 20.03
N LYS A 40 9.21 16.52 20.92
CA LYS A 40 9.02 16.69 22.38
C LYS A 40 8.13 17.91 22.73
N PRO A 41 6.89 17.95 22.22
CA PRO A 41 6.03 19.11 22.39
C PRO A 41 5.72 19.34 23.87
N LYS A 42 5.68 20.62 24.26
CA LYS A 42 5.24 21.01 25.61
C LYS A 42 3.73 20.77 25.70
N ASN A 43 3.28 20.15 26.80
CA ASN A 43 1.87 19.93 27.15
C ASN A 43 1.12 18.81 26.42
N GLY A 44 1.82 17.84 25.82
CA GLY A 44 1.18 16.64 25.25
C GLY A 44 0.32 16.88 24.00
N LYS A 45 0.34 18.10 23.44
CA LYS A 45 -0.33 18.45 22.19
C LYS A 45 0.62 18.26 20.99
N LEU A 46 0.05 18.13 19.79
CA LEU A 46 0.85 18.13 18.55
C LEU A 46 1.55 19.49 18.38
N CYS A 47 2.78 19.48 17.85
CA CYS A 47 3.47 20.71 17.50
C CYS A 47 2.77 21.42 16.31
N PRO A 48 2.99 22.72 16.09
CA PRO A 48 2.34 23.46 15.00
C PRO A 48 2.56 22.83 13.62
N ALA A 49 3.77 22.35 13.34
CA ALA A 49 4.11 21.71 12.07
C ALA A 49 3.32 20.40 11.85
N CYS A 50 3.30 19.50 12.84
CA CYS A 50 2.52 18.26 12.76
C CYS A 50 1.02 18.52 12.66
N THR A 51 0.53 19.56 13.34
CA THR A 51 -0.89 19.95 13.30
C THR A 51 -1.29 20.45 11.92
N ALA A 52 -0.47 21.30 11.30
CA ALA A 52 -0.71 21.82 9.96
C ALA A 52 -0.74 20.68 8.90
N LEU A 53 0.21 19.75 8.98
CA LEU A 53 0.24 18.59 8.09
C LEU A 53 -0.99 17.69 8.30
N LEU A 54 -1.37 17.43 9.56
CA LEU A 54 -2.52 16.60 9.90
C LEU A 54 -3.84 17.20 9.39
N ALA A 55 -4.01 18.51 9.53
CA ALA A 55 -5.18 19.23 9.00
C ALA A 55 -5.24 19.15 7.48
N THR A 56 -4.09 19.28 6.80
CA THR A 56 -3.98 19.12 5.35
C THR A 56 -4.37 17.71 4.91
N VAL A 57 -3.94 16.69 5.64
CA VAL A 57 -4.28 15.29 5.37
C VAL A 57 -5.78 15.05 5.51
N PHE A 58 -6.40 15.52 6.60
CA PHE A 58 -7.84 15.30 6.82
C PHE A 58 -8.73 16.02 5.81
N THR A 59 -8.42 17.28 5.50
CA THR A 59 -9.18 18.03 4.49
C THR A 59 -9.16 17.34 3.12
N LYS A 60 -8.05 16.71 2.75
CA LYS A 60 -7.93 15.92 1.50
C LYS A 60 -8.61 14.55 1.59
N MET A 61 -8.61 13.91 2.76
CA MET A 61 -9.38 12.67 2.98
C MET A 61 -10.88 12.92 2.87
N ASP A 62 -11.38 14.05 3.38
CA ASP A 62 -12.79 14.44 3.31
C ASP A 62 -13.25 14.77 1.89
N ARG A 63 -12.35 15.34 1.09
CA ARG A 63 -12.59 15.66 -0.33
C ARG A 63 -12.16 14.53 -1.27
N CYS A 64 -12.12 13.29 -0.78
CA CYS A 64 -11.67 12.16 -1.59
C CYS A 64 -12.71 11.85 -2.70
N PRO A 65 -12.30 11.76 -3.98
CA PRO A 65 -13.24 11.53 -5.07
C PRO A 65 -13.85 10.13 -5.07
N TYR A 66 -13.26 9.17 -4.36
CA TYR A 66 -13.86 7.85 -4.16
C TYR A 66 -15.02 7.87 -3.15
N GLY A 67 -15.12 8.90 -2.30
CA GLY A 67 -16.18 9.01 -1.29
C GLY A 67 -16.30 7.75 -0.42
N ILE A 68 -17.47 7.11 -0.47
CA ILE A 68 -17.83 5.94 0.35
C ILE A 68 -17.10 4.66 -0.12
N THR A 69 -16.73 4.56 -1.41
CA THR A 69 -16.04 3.39 -1.97
C THR A 69 -14.52 3.48 -1.86
N LYS A 70 -14.01 4.40 -1.03
CA LYS A 70 -12.58 4.63 -0.84
C LYS A 70 -11.89 3.34 -0.37
N PRO A 71 -10.82 2.89 -1.07
CA PRO A 71 -9.97 1.81 -0.58
C PRO A 71 -9.15 2.23 0.62
N ILE A 72 -8.64 1.20 1.32
CA ILE A 72 -7.66 1.40 2.38
C ILE A 72 -6.51 2.23 1.81
N CYS A 73 -6.03 3.23 2.56
CA CYS A 73 -5.00 4.17 2.07
C CYS A 73 -3.79 3.48 1.40
N ASP A 74 -3.33 2.34 1.93
CA ASP A 74 -2.21 1.55 1.37
C ASP A 74 -2.48 0.93 0.00
N ARG A 75 -3.76 0.83 -0.40
CA ARG A 75 -4.21 0.27 -1.68
C ARG A 75 -4.88 1.31 -2.57
N CYS A 76 -4.70 2.59 -2.26
CA CYS A 76 -5.24 3.68 -3.06
C CYS A 76 -4.35 3.91 -4.28
N ASP A 77 -4.92 3.82 -5.49
CA ASP A 77 -4.16 3.95 -6.74
C ASP A 77 -3.69 5.38 -7.03
N ARG A 78 -4.39 6.38 -6.46
CA ARG A 78 -4.07 7.80 -6.65
C ARG A 78 -3.38 8.43 -5.43
N PRO A 79 -2.38 9.29 -5.64
CA PRO A 79 -1.83 10.10 -4.56
C PRO A 79 -2.89 11.09 -4.03
N CYS A 80 -3.01 11.19 -2.71
CA CYS A 80 -4.00 12.05 -2.04
C CYS A 80 -3.48 13.48 -1.78
N PHE A 81 -2.16 13.67 -1.69
CA PHE A 81 -1.51 14.92 -1.32
C PHE A 81 -0.41 15.28 -2.34
N GLY A 82 0.09 16.52 -2.30
CA GLY A 82 1.23 16.92 -3.12
C GLY A 82 2.53 16.19 -2.72
N ALA A 83 3.54 16.22 -3.57
CA ALA A 83 4.79 15.46 -3.37
C ALA A 83 5.45 15.73 -2.01
N LYS A 84 5.58 17.01 -1.62
CA LYS A 84 6.17 17.42 -0.34
C LYS A 84 5.40 16.87 0.88
N ALA A 85 4.09 17.11 0.94
CA ALA A 85 3.24 16.59 2.01
C ALA A 85 3.21 15.05 2.06
N THR A 86 3.34 14.40 0.91
CA THR A 86 3.40 12.93 0.81
C THR A 86 4.70 12.39 1.42
N GLN A 87 5.84 13.03 1.13
CA GLN A 87 7.12 12.65 1.74
C GLN A 87 7.09 12.80 3.25
N ASP A 88 6.59 13.93 3.76
CA ASP A 88 6.47 14.18 5.19
C ASP A 88 5.53 13.16 5.86
N PHE A 89 4.38 12.87 5.25
CA PHE A 89 3.44 11.88 5.76
C PHE A 89 4.05 10.47 5.80
N LEU A 90 4.75 10.05 4.73
CA LEU A 90 5.42 8.74 4.67
C LEU A 90 6.55 8.64 5.70
N ALA A 91 7.31 9.71 5.94
CA ALA A 91 8.33 9.74 6.98
C ALA A 91 7.73 9.47 8.37
N ILE A 92 6.59 10.10 8.67
CA ILE A 92 5.84 9.90 9.92
C ILE A 92 5.33 8.46 10.02
N MET A 93 4.65 7.95 8.98
CA MET A 93 4.14 6.57 8.99
C MET A 93 5.26 5.52 9.17
N LYS A 94 6.39 5.69 8.47
CA LYS A 94 7.56 4.80 8.57
C LYS A 94 8.17 4.80 9.97
N SER A 95 8.21 5.97 10.62
CA SER A 95 8.72 6.09 11.99
C SER A 95 7.88 5.30 13.00
N ALA A 96 6.56 5.26 12.81
CA ALA A 96 5.64 4.56 13.68
C ALA A 96 5.71 3.05 13.48
N GLN A 97 5.86 2.60 12.23
CA GLN A 97 6.15 1.19 11.92
C GLN A 97 7.43 0.71 12.62
N ARG A 98 8.49 1.53 12.61
CA ARG A 98 9.74 1.19 13.31
C ARG A 98 9.57 1.21 14.84
N GLY A 99 8.70 2.05 15.38
CA GLY A 99 8.33 2.06 16.79
C GLY A 99 7.62 0.77 17.25
N MET A 100 6.76 0.19 16.41
CA MET A 100 6.07 -1.07 16.71
C MET A 100 7.02 -2.27 16.71
N PHE A 101 7.94 -2.33 15.74
CA PHE A 101 8.96 -3.39 15.66
C PHE A 101 9.88 -3.40 16.90
N LEU A 102 10.22 -2.23 17.42
CA LEU A 102 11.07 -2.09 18.60
C LEU A 102 10.36 -2.42 19.92
N ARG A 103 9.03 -2.30 19.99
CA ARG A 103 8.26 -2.53 21.23
C ARG A 103 7.62 -3.91 21.31
N HIS A 104 7.16 -4.47 20.18
CA HIS A 104 6.51 -5.77 20.11
C HIS A 104 7.08 -6.61 18.96
N PRO A 105 8.35 -7.04 19.05
CA PRO A 105 9.05 -7.73 17.96
C PRO A 105 8.34 -9.03 17.54
N VAL A 106 7.80 -9.80 18.50
CA VAL A 106 7.11 -11.07 18.24
C VAL A 106 5.82 -10.86 17.43
N MET A 107 5.04 -9.82 17.75
CA MET A 107 3.79 -9.51 17.02
C MET A 107 4.08 -9.05 15.59
N ALA A 108 5.12 -8.23 15.41
CA ALA A 108 5.55 -7.78 14.09
C ALA A 108 6.01 -8.95 13.20
N ILE A 109 6.76 -9.90 13.77
CA ILE A 109 7.19 -11.13 13.08
C ILE A 109 5.98 -11.99 12.71
N LYS A 110 5.03 -12.21 13.64
CA LYS A 110 3.81 -13.00 13.38
C LYS A 110 2.96 -12.38 12.25
N HIS A 111 2.82 -11.05 12.23
CA HIS A 111 2.08 -10.35 11.18
C HIS A 111 2.79 -10.42 9.82
N LYS A 112 4.13 -10.34 9.81
CA LYS A 112 4.94 -10.50 8.59
C LYS A 112 4.88 -11.92 8.04
N LEU A 113 4.90 -12.93 8.91
CA LEU A 113 4.72 -14.34 8.52
C LEU A 113 3.31 -14.60 7.96
N ALA A 114 2.28 -13.98 8.54
CA ALA A 114 0.92 -14.08 8.03
C ALA A 114 0.75 -13.41 6.65
N SER A 115 1.47 -12.32 6.37
CA SER A 115 1.42 -11.64 5.06
C SER A 115 2.29 -12.30 4.00
N MET A 116 3.38 -12.98 4.39
CA MET A 116 4.33 -13.64 3.49
C MET A 116 3.68 -14.61 2.49
N GLY A 117 2.63 -15.34 2.90
CA GLY A 117 1.90 -16.24 2.01
C GLY A 117 1.18 -15.49 0.86
N VAL A 118 0.70 -14.28 1.12
CA VAL A 118 0.05 -13.43 0.11
C VAL A 118 1.10 -12.81 -0.82
N ASP A 119 2.24 -12.39 -0.27
CA ASP A 119 3.33 -11.78 -1.04
C ASP A 119 3.99 -12.81 -1.99
N TYR A 120 4.16 -14.06 -1.53
CA TYR A 120 4.65 -15.15 -2.38
C TYR A 120 3.70 -15.47 -3.54
N ALA A 121 2.39 -15.47 -3.28
CA ALA A 121 1.38 -15.70 -4.32
C ALA A 121 1.38 -14.58 -5.38
N LYS A 122 1.57 -13.32 -4.99
CA LYS A 122 1.72 -12.19 -5.93
C LYS A 122 2.98 -12.32 -6.78
N TYR A 123 4.13 -12.64 -6.17
CA TYR A 123 5.39 -12.85 -6.88
C TYR A 123 5.27 -13.94 -7.96
N GLN A 124 4.61 -15.06 -7.63
CA GLN A 124 4.33 -16.15 -8.57
C GLN A 124 3.46 -15.69 -9.75
N GLN A 125 2.44 -14.85 -9.50
CA GLN A 125 1.60 -14.30 -10.57
C GLN A 125 2.40 -13.37 -11.49
N GLU A 126 3.20 -12.48 -10.92
CA GLU A 126 4.02 -11.53 -11.66
C GLU A 126 5.06 -12.25 -12.54
N LYS A 127 5.73 -13.28 -12.00
CA LYS A 127 6.65 -14.13 -12.76
C LYS A 127 5.94 -14.83 -13.94
N LYS A 128 4.75 -15.40 -13.73
CA LYS A 128 3.98 -16.02 -14.82
C LYS A 128 3.57 -15.01 -15.89
N THR A 129 3.19 -13.80 -15.49
CA THR A 129 2.83 -12.74 -16.46
C THR A 129 4.02 -12.26 -17.27
N THR A 130 5.19 -12.12 -16.64
CA THR A 130 6.42 -11.68 -17.31
C THR A 130 6.97 -12.75 -18.24
N ASP A 131 6.98 -14.02 -17.83
CA ASP A 131 7.41 -15.15 -18.68
C ASP A 131 6.49 -15.30 -19.91
N LYS A 132 5.17 -15.13 -19.73
CA LYS A 132 4.20 -15.14 -20.83
C LYS A 132 4.40 -13.96 -21.79
N ALA A 133 4.73 -12.77 -21.29
CA ALA A 133 5.04 -11.61 -22.12
C ALA A 133 6.32 -11.84 -22.95
N LYS A 134 7.40 -12.32 -22.32
CA LYS A 134 8.67 -12.66 -23.00
C LYS A 134 8.48 -13.73 -24.08
N ALA A 135 7.71 -14.78 -23.80
CA ALA A 135 7.41 -15.83 -24.78
C ALA A 135 6.63 -15.29 -25.99
N LYS A 136 5.64 -14.41 -25.77
CA LYS A 136 4.89 -13.74 -26.84
C LYS A 136 5.79 -12.85 -27.69
N GLU A 137 6.66 -12.07 -27.06
CA GLU A 137 7.61 -11.19 -27.75
C GLU A 137 8.60 -12.00 -28.61
N LYS A 138 9.15 -13.10 -28.06
CA LYS A 138 10.04 -14.00 -28.79
C LYS A 138 9.34 -14.63 -30.01
N ALA A 139 8.12 -15.12 -29.82
CA ALA A 139 7.33 -15.68 -30.93
C ALA A 139 6.97 -14.62 -31.99
N ALA A 140 6.71 -13.36 -31.60
CA ALA A 140 6.47 -12.27 -32.53
C ALA A 140 7.74 -11.92 -33.34
N LYS A 141 8.91 -11.87 -32.68
CA LYS A 141 10.22 -11.66 -33.34
C LYS A 141 10.56 -12.78 -34.32
N GLU A 142 10.32 -14.04 -33.96
CA GLU A 142 10.53 -15.19 -34.85
C GLU A 142 9.58 -15.16 -36.06
N ARG A 143 8.31 -14.81 -35.87
CA ARG A 143 7.35 -14.62 -36.97
C ARG A 143 7.73 -13.48 -37.91
N ALA A 144 8.25 -12.37 -37.39
CA ALA A 144 8.73 -11.26 -38.21
C ALA A 144 9.94 -11.68 -39.06
N LYS A 145 10.95 -12.32 -38.45
CA LYS A 145 12.12 -12.86 -39.15
C LYS A 145 11.75 -13.90 -40.22
N GLY A 146 10.74 -14.74 -39.94
CA GLY A 146 10.25 -15.72 -40.90
C GLY A 146 9.53 -15.11 -42.11
N LYS A 147 8.87 -13.96 -41.94
CA LYS A 147 8.26 -13.21 -43.05
C LYS A 147 9.29 -12.48 -43.91
N GLU A 148 10.35 -11.96 -43.28
CA GLU A 148 11.44 -11.26 -43.94
C GLU A 148 12.32 -12.19 -44.78
N LYS A 149 12.54 -13.43 -44.32
CA LYS A 149 13.27 -14.46 -45.09
C LYS A 149 12.49 -15.08 -46.27
N LYS A 150 11.18 -14.82 -46.37
CA LYS A 150 10.29 -15.41 -47.38
C LYS A 150 9.92 -14.43 -48.50
N LYS A 151 10.51 -13.23 -48.47
CA LYS A 151 10.35 -12.14 -49.42
C LYS A 151 11.69 -11.95 -50.13
#